data_AF-A0A016W476-F1
#
_entry.id   AF-A0A016W476-F1
#
_cell.length_a   1.000
_cell.length_b   1.000
_cell.length_c   1.000
_cell.angle_alpha   90.00
_cell.angle_beta   90.00
_cell.angle_gamma   90.00
#
_symmetry.space_group_name_H-M   'P 1'
#
loop_
_entity.id
_entity.type
_entity.pdbx_description
1 polymer ?
#
loop_
_entity_poly.entity_id
_entity_poly.type
_entity_poly.pdbx_seq_one_letter_code
_entity_poly.pdbx_strand_id
1 'polypeptide(L)'
;MTLQVLDSISFRRESRVGTLEASDATANNASSPSPCRRFVGDAMDKYLASIGLVKKMMANEKGSSVFRAVCESLAMDQSEYLGLKELVDDELLMRYRLQRLRTGLPEVNKIEDTLAAVVRALRIDIHVYRAVGEEPHIYRCAKRGKKRVEKVLLCESARGHFDLVYPLKDHVNLAYAQTIIYNLLYIHTFGFSPDIIKDSIDRVRADMDAVGTDIQTPSPLSSQSYSDQRFSFKPNDFDDKINRVECEGKSLTVMPFLCQNLSSSYPVSVFLLRHYSIPTSSFSCSSPEGMAGEELVFEGCNFFRQRLTFSVLSGRLITIQNIRKDDDAPGIKDFEAKLLSLLERITNGTRVEINATGTEVRFRPGIITGGVLTMDCGSDRCLSYFLEPMIIISPFCKNAMTLKLKGVTNAPNEVSVDAIKATWLTVYNKFVLNDEKLELKISARGLKPAGGGCVTFSAPIVKTLRPVQREKSGKVCKIRGQAYVTKVTPSLAYRMIDAAKKMLHGYIADVYITVDQRKGDAGGNSPGYGLFLTAETTEGVVYHGEAISKPKGEPGDPLVPEDVGSHAAAALLEEIYRVCFMDLFCGAICDGVQFKINMIGV
;
A
#
# COMPACT_ATOMS: atom_id res chain seq x y z
N MET A 1 0.73 0.99 -15.54
CA MET A 1 -0.53 0.32 -15.15
C MET A 1 -1.82 1.15 -15.31
N THR A 2 -1.83 2.37 -15.86
CA THR A 2 -3.07 3.18 -15.92
C THR A 2 -3.97 2.90 -17.14
N LEU A 3 -3.59 1.98 -18.04
CA LEU A 3 -4.37 1.69 -19.26
C LEU A 3 -4.97 0.29 -19.31
N GLN A 4 -4.44 -0.70 -18.58
CA GLN A 4 -5.03 -2.06 -18.53
C GLN A 4 -6.12 -2.22 -17.47
N VAL A 5 -6.13 -1.38 -16.43
CA VAL A 5 -7.25 -1.35 -15.45
C VAL A 5 -8.53 -0.78 -16.09
N LEU A 6 -8.41 0.01 -17.16
CA LEU A 6 -9.56 0.59 -17.87
C LEU A 6 -10.29 -0.43 -18.76
N ASP A 7 -9.62 -1.47 -19.25
CA ASP A 7 -10.25 -2.54 -20.05
C ASP A 7 -10.80 -3.68 -19.17
N SER A 8 -10.38 -3.78 -17.89
CA SER A 8 -10.92 -4.74 -16.93
C SER A 8 -12.21 -4.28 -16.23
N ILE A 9 -12.61 -3.01 -16.35
CA ILE A 9 -13.96 -2.55 -15.99
C ILE A 9 -14.91 -2.91 -17.15
N SER A 10 -15.04 -4.20 -17.39
CA SER A 10 -16.16 -4.75 -18.15
C SER A 10 -17.33 -4.79 -17.17
N PHE A 11 -18.31 -3.90 -17.33
CA PHE A 11 -19.57 -3.96 -16.59
C PHE A 11 -20.29 -5.27 -16.95
N ARG A 12 -19.92 -6.36 -16.30
CA ARG A 12 -20.64 -7.62 -16.32
C ARG A 12 -21.83 -7.50 -15.39
N ARG A 13 -23.03 -7.65 -15.95
CA ARG A 13 -24.24 -7.96 -15.19
C ARG A 13 -24.05 -9.31 -14.50
N GLU A 14 -23.70 -9.31 -13.23
CA GLU A 14 -23.87 -10.48 -12.37
C GLU A 14 -24.65 -10.08 -11.13
N SER A 15 -25.86 -10.62 -11.03
CA SER A 15 -26.77 -10.49 -9.90
C SER A 15 -26.27 -11.34 -8.74
N ARG A 16 -25.76 -10.72 -7.66
CA ARG A 16 -25.57 -11.36 -6.36
C ARG A 16 -25.98 -10.41 -5.24
N VAL A 17 -26.99 -10.82 -4.48
CA VAL A 17 -27.46 -10.15 -3.26
C VAL A 17 -26.57 -10.63 -2.11
N GLY A 18 -25.82 -9.72 -1.50
CA GLY A 18 -25.02 -9.98 -0.30
C GLY A 18 -25.55 -9.19 0.89
N THR A 19 -25.91 -9.91 1.95
CA THR A 19 -26.26 -9.40 3.27
C THR A 19 -25.04 -8.81 3.98
N LEU A 20 -25.17 -7.61 4.55
CA LEU A 20 -24.16 -6.99 5.41
C LEU A 20 -24.62 -7.07 6.88
N GLU A 21 -23.75 -7.64 7.70
CA GLU A 21 -23.85 -7.67 9.16
C GLU A 21 -23.53 -6.29 9.76
N ALA A 22 -24.30 -5.89 10.77
CA ALA A 22 -24.05 -4.69 11.55
C ALA A 22 -23.10 -5.00 12.70
N SER A 23 -22.04 -4.21 12.86
CA SER A 23 -21.20 -4.19 14.06
C SER A 23 -21.32 -2.84 14.77
N ASP A 24 -21.52 -2.93 16.08
CA ASP A 24 -21.72 -1.84 17.02
C ASP A 24 -20.53 -0.87 17.07
N ALA A 25 -20.82 0.43 17.09
CA ALA A 25 -19.88 1.46 17.48
C ALA A 25 -20.53 2.43 18.47
N THR A 26 -19.84 2.60 19.59
CA THR A 26 -20.21 3.24 20.84
C THR A 26 -20.38 4.76 20.75
N ALA A 27 -21.24 5.28 21.64
CA ALA A 27 -21.58 6.67 21.81
C ALA A 27 -20.42 7.54 22.34
N ASN A 28 -20.31 8.78 21.84
CA ASN A 28 -19.79 9.93 22.59
C ASN A 28 -20.43 11.24 22.08
N ASN A 29 -21.01 11.98 23.01
CA ASN A 29 -21.69 13.27 22.83
C ASN A 29 -20.71 14.44 22.68
N ALA A 30 -20.99 15.42 21.81
CA ALA A 30 -21.37 16.80 22.19
C ALA A 30 -21.28 17.82 21.02
N SER A 31 -22.42 18.51 20.81
CA SER A 31 -22.61 19.89 20.35
C SER A 31 -22.10 20.38 18.97
N SER A 32 -22.95 20.27 17.95
CA SER A 32 -23.36 21.41 17.10
C SER A 32 -24.69 21.04 16.39
N PRO A 33 -25.69 21.93 16.28
CA PRO A 33 -26.94 21.57 15.63
C PRO A 33 -26.72 21.62 14.12
N SER A 34 -26.53 20.46 13.49
CA SER A 34 -26.63 20.32 12.05
C SER A 34 -28.10 20.45 11.64
N PRO A 35 -28.49 21.42 10.79
CA PRO A 35 -29.86 21.53 10.34
C PRO A 35 -30.08 20.50 9.24
N CYS A 36 -30.65 19.35 9.59
CA CYS A 36 -31.08 18.36 8.62
C CYS A 36 -32.60 18.23 8.65
N ARG A 37 -33.23 18.72 7.57
CA ARG A 37 -34.50 18.32 6.93
C ARG A 37 -35.41 19.51 6.63
N ARG A 38 -35.42 19.90 5.35
CA ARG A 38 -36.62 20.42 4.67
C ARG A 38 -36.75 19.66 3.36
N PHE A 39 -37.86 18.94 3.19
CA PHE A 39 -38.26 18.33 1.93
C PHE A 39 -39.61 18.92 1.53
N VAL A 40 -39.58 19.69 0.44
CA VAL A 40 -40.58 19.92 -0.61
C VAL A 40 -40.15 21.23 -1.30
N GLY A 41 -39.48 21.07 -2.44
CA GLY A 41 -39.27 22.10 -3.46
C GLY A 41 -38.26 23.19 -3.14
N ASP A 42 -36.98 22.82 -2.96
CA ASP A 42 -35.89 23.80 -3.08
C ASP A 42 -36.01 24.50 -4.46
N ALA A 43 -35.61 25.77 -4.56
CA ALA A 43 -35.76 26.54 -5.82
C ALA A 43 -35.14 25.81 -7.03
N MET A 44 -34.09 25.04 -6.75
CA MET A 44 -33.41 24.17 -7.70
C MET A 44 -34.25 22.98 -8.18
N ASP A 45 -35.03 22.35 -7.31
CA ASP A 45 -35.87 21.20 -7.67
C ASP A 45 -37.03 21.62 -8.58
N LYS A 46 -37.60 22.81 -8.33
CA LYS A 46 -38.63 23.41 -9.21
C LYS A 46 -38.06 23.74 -10.59
N TYR A 47 -36.83 24.26 -10.64
CA TYR A 47 -36.14 24.54 -11.88
C TYR A 47 -35.83 23.27 -12.66
N LEU A 48 -35.24 22.26 -12.03
CA LEU A 48 -34.96 20.96 -12.65
C LEU A 48 -36.25 20.32 -13.19
N ALA A 49 -37.34 20.37 -12.42
CA ALA A 49 -38.64 19.87 -12.87
C ALA A 49 -39.18 20.62 -14.11
N SER A 50 -38.98 21.95 -14.18
CA SER A 50 -39.40 22.76 -15.35
C SER A 50 -38.69 22.37 -16.64
N ILE A 51 -37.46 21.86 -16.54
CA ILE A 51 -36.67 21.34 -17.67
C ILE A 51 -36.79 19.82 -17.86
N GLY A 52 -37.72 19.17 -17.13
CA GLY A 52 -38.02 17.74 -17.25
C GLY A 52 -37.01 16.82 -16.55
N LEU A 53 -36.26 17.33 -15.58
CA LEU A 53 -35.27 16.61 -14.79
C LEU A 53 -35.72 16.48 -13.31
N VAL A 54 -35.24 15.44 -12.64
CA VAL A 54 -35.51 15.18 -11.22
C VAL A 54 -34.20 14.91 -10.49
N LYS A 55 -34.06 15.48 -9.30
CA LYS A 55 -32.91 15.30 -8.41
C LYS A 55 -33.16 14.14 -7.44
N LYS A 56 -32.19 13.25 -7.29
CA LYS A 56 -32.13 12.22 -6.25
C LYS A 56 -30.99 12.53 -5.30
N MET A 57 -31.32 12.61 -4.02
CA MET A 57 -30.32 12.87 -2.99
C MET A 57 -29.35 11.70 -2.83
N MET A 58 -28.07 12.02 -2.71
CA MET A 58 -27.01 11.04 -2.54
C MET A 58 -26.43 11.11 -1.14
N ALA A 59 -26.24 9.96 -0.51
CA ALA A 59 -25.57 9.92 0.78
C ALA A 59 -24.09 10.36 0.62
N ASN A 60 -23.64 11.28 1.48
CA ASN A 60 -22.29 11.83 1.40
C ASN A 60 -21.50 11.52 2.68
N GLU A 61 -20.57 10.57 2.55
CA GLU A 61 -19.62 10.21 3.58
C GLU A 61 -18.22 10.60 3.12
N LYS A 62 -17.66 11.66 3.73
CA LYS A 62 -16.32 12.16 3.41
C LYS A 62 -16.12 12.46 1.91
N GLY A 63 -17.11 13.09 1.25
CA GLY A 63 -17.07 13.45 -0.17
C GLY A 63 -17.37 12.30 -1.13
N SER A 64 -18.08 11.25 -0.70
CA SER A 64 -18.40 10.09 -1.54
C SER A 64 -19.54 10.31 -2.55
N SER A 65 -20.30 11.41 -2.42
CA SER A 65 -21.54 11.61 -3.18
C SER A 65 -21.35 11.61 -4.70
N VAL A 66 -20.26 12.22 -5.21
CA VAL A 66 -19.94 12.24 -6.66
C VAL A 66 -19.76 10.83 -7.18
N PHE A 67 -18.98 10.02 -6.47
CA PHE A 67 -18.65 8.65 -6.89
C PHE A 67 -19.89 7.76 -6.88
N ARG A 68 -20.72 7.88 -5.83
CA ARG A 68 -22.00 7.16 -5.75
C ARG A 68 -22.94 7.56 -6.89
N ALA A 69 -23.05 8.86 -7.20
CA ALA A 69 -23.91 9.36 -8.27
C ALA A 69 -23.44 8.88 -9.64
N VAL A 70 -22.14 8.89 -9.89
CA VAL A 70 -21.55 8.44 -11.16
C VAL A 70 -21.71 6.94 -11.34
N CYS A 71 -21.41 6.13 -10.32
CA CYS A 71 -21.62 4.68 -10.38
C CYS A 71 -23.09 4.35 -10.64
N GLU A 72 -24.02 4.98 -9.92
CA GLU A 72 -25.45 4.74 -10.11
C GLU A 72 -25.91 5.15 -11.51
N SER A 73 -25.45 6.29 -12.04
CA SER A 73 -25.83 6.76 -13.37
C SER A 73 -25.37 5.84 -14.51
N LEU A 74 -24.22 5.17 -14.35
CA LEU A 74 -23.62 4.34 -15.40
C LEU A 74 -24.01 2.86 -15.26
N ALA A 75 -24.08 2.36 -14.03
CA ALA A 75 -24.22 0.94 -13.73
C ALA A 75 -25.58 0.57 -13.12
N MET A 76 -26.40 1.56 -12.74
CA MET A 76 -27.61 1.38 -11.93
C MET A 76 -27.34 0.72 -10.56
N ASP A 77 -26.11 0.85 -10.06
CA ASP A 77 -25.65 0.33 -8.77
C ASP A 77 -24.60 1.28 -8.14
N GLN A 78 -24.53 1.31 -6.81
CA GLN A 78 -23.55 2.06 -6.05
C GLN A 78 -22.38 1.20 -5.55
N SER A 79 -22.41 -0.14 -5.63
CA SER A 79 -21.40 -1.05 -5.03
C SER A 79 -19.92 -0.64 -5.29
N GLU A 80 -19.60 -0.23 -6.51
CA GLU A 80 -18.24 0.07 -6.96
C GLU A 80 -17.75 1.50 -6.63
N TYR A 81 -18.54 2.31 -5.92
CA TYR A 81 -18.17 3.71 -5.65
C TYR A 81 -16.86 3.85 -4.86
N LEU A 82 -16.53 2.87 -4.02
CA LEU A 82 -15.33 2.89 -3.19
C LEU A 82 -14.08 2.66 -4.05
N GLY A 83 -14.12 1.69 -4.97
CA GLY A 83 -13.04 1.43 -5.92
C GLY A 83 -12.81 2.62 -6.87
N LEU A 84 -13.89 3.25 -7.35
CA LEU A 84 -13.77 4.47 -8.17
C LEU A 84 -13.16 5.63 -7.37
N LYS A 85 -13.53 5.78 -6.10
CA LYS A 85 -12.98 6.80 -5.21
C LYS A 85 -11.49 6.61 -4.99
N GLU A 86 -11.05 5.39 -4.67
CA GLU A 86 -9.64 5.06 -4.48
C GLU A 86 -8.81 5.37 -5.74
N LEU A 87 -9.29 4.94 -6.91
CA LEU A 87 -8.64 5.20 -8.19
C LEU A 87 -8.43 6.70 -8.45
N VAL A 88 -9.46 7.51 -8.17
CA VAL A 88 -9.41 8.97 -8.40
C VAL A 88 -8.57 9.68 -7.35
N ASP A 89 -8.69 9.30 -6.08
CA ASP A 89 -7.85 9.86 -5.01
C ASP A 89 -6.36 9.57 -5.29
N ASP A 90 -6.00 8.39 -5.82
CA ASP A 90 -4.64 8.07 -6.26
C ASP A 90 -4.16 8.92 -7.44
N GLU A 91 -5.01 9.14 -8.47
CA GLU A 91 -4.67 10.03 -9.60
C GLU A 91 -4.42 11.47 -9.13
N LEU A 92 -5.32 11.99 -8.28
CA LEU A 92 -5.23 13.34 -7.73
C LEU A 92 -4.00 13.51 -6.84
N LEU A 93 -3.75 12.52 -6.00
CA LEU A 93 -2.57 12.48 -5.16
C LEU A 93 -1.30 12.56 -6.02
N MET A 94 -1.19 11.75 -7.07
CA MET A 94 -0.08 11.86 -8.02
C MET A 94 0.01 13.25 -8.66
N ARG A 95 -1.10 13.83 -9.14
CA ARG A 95 -1.09 15.18 -9.74
C ARG A 95 -0.62 16.27 -8.77
N TYR A 96 -1.12 16.30 -7.55
CA TYR A 96 -0.72 17.30 -6.55
C TYR A 96 0.74 17.12 -6.13
N ARG A 97 1.23 15.87 -6.09
CA ARG A 97 2.65 15.58 -5.88
C ARG A 97 3.52 16.19 -6.98
N LEU A 98 3.09 16.12 -8.24
CA LEU A 98 3.80 16.71 -9.38
C LEU A 98 3.77 18.24 -9.38
N GLN A 99 2.63 18.83 -9.06
CA GLN A 99 2.46 20.27 -9.03
C GLN A 99 3.30 20.90 -7.91
N ARG A 100 3.41 20.22 -6.75
CA ARG A 100 4.27 20.65 -5.64
C ARG A 100 5.74 20.74 -6.05
N LEU A 101 6.24 19.76 -6.79
CA LEU A 101 7.63 19.76 -7.28
C LEU A 101 7.93 20.90 -8.25
N ARG A 102 6.94 21.34 -9.04
CA ARG A 102 7.12 22.37 -10.07
C ARG A 102 6.96 23.79 -9.55
N THR A 103 5.98 24.04 -8.68
CA THR A 103 5.57 25.42 -8.34
C THR A 103 5.48 25.70 -6.85
N GLY A 104 5.81 24.77 -5.96
CA GLY A 104 5.73 24.98 -4.51
C GLY A 104 4.31 24.96 -3.93
N LEU A 105 3.31 24.62 -4.76
CA LEU A 105 1.90 24.39 -4.43
C LEU A 105 1.14 25.60 -3.82
N PRO A 106 0.78 26.63 -4.62
CA PRO A 106 0.11 27.81 -4.09
C PRO A 106 -1.38 27.58 -3.72
N GLU A 107 -2.19 26.89 -4.55
CA GLU A 107 -3.60 26.58 -4.23
C GLU A 107 -4.07 25.28 -4.91
N VAL A 108 -4.99 24.54 -4.27
CA VAL A 108 -5.55 23.27 -4.75
C VAL A 108 -7.07 23.28 -4.61
N ASN A 109 -7.80 23.05 -5.70
CA ASN A 109 -9.25 22.90 -5.68
C ASN A 109 -9.67 21.44 -5.85
N LYS A 110 -9.71 20.72 -4.73
CA LYS A 110 -9.99 19.26 -4.72
C LYS A 110 -11.30 18.88 -5.41
N ILE A 111 -12.32 19.74 -5.36
CA ILE A 111 -13.64 19.42 -5.92
C ILE A 111 -13.58 19.40 -7.46
N GLU A 112 -13.05 20.48 -8.05
CA GLU A 112 -12.91 20.63 -9.50
C GLU A 112 -11.99 19.56 -10.09
N ASP A 113 -10.88 19.30 -9.40
CA ASP A 113 -9.92 18.30 -9.85
C ASP A 113 -10.50 16.88 -9.79
N THR A 114 -11.30 16.55 -8.77
CA THR A 114 -12.03 15.27 -8.68
C THR A 114 -12.98 15.09 -9.86
N LEU A 115 -13.80 16.09 -10.18
CA LEU A 115 -14.72 16.01 -11.32
C LEU A 115 -13.95 15.81 -12.64
N ALA A 116 -12.86 16.55 -12.82
CA ALA A 116 -12.02 16.42 -13.99
C ALA A 116 -11.30 15.05 -14.06
N ALA A 117 -10.91 14.47 -12.92
CA ALA A 117 -10.28 13.14 -12.83
C ALA A 117 -11.27 12.03 -13.18
N VAL A 118 -12.49 12.07 -12.64
CA VAL A 118 -13.56 11.12 -12.98
C VAL A 118 -13.85 11.12 -14.49
N VAL A 119 -13.98 12.31 -15.09
CA VAL A 119 -14.18 12.47 -16.54
C VAL A 119 -13.06 11.84 -17.37
N ARG A 120 -11.80 11.98 -16.93
CA ARG A 120 -10.66 11.38 -17.63
C ARG A 120 -10.60 9.86 -17.45
N ALA A 121 -10.83 9.39 -16.23
CA ALA A 121 -10.77 7.98 -15.88
C ALA A 121 -11.85 7.19 -16.64
N LEU A 122 -13.11 7.63 -16.57
CA LEU A 122 -14.25 6.91 -17.16
C LEU A 122 -14.55 7.30 -18.62
N ARG A 123 -13.90 8.36 -19.13
CA ARG A 123 -14.13 8.91 -20.49
C ARG A 123 -15.59 9.28 -20.74
N ILE A 124 -16.24 9.87 -19.73
CA ILE A 124 -17.63 10.35 -19.75
C ILE A 124 -17.68 11.88 -19.80
N ASP A 125 -18.85 12.44 -20.07
CA ASP A 125 -19.11 13.87 -19.88
C ASP A 125 -19.97 14.08 -18.62
N ILE A 126 -19.54 14.98 -17.73
CA ILE A 126 -20.28 15.33 -16.52
C ILE A 126 -20.86 16.75 -16.66
N HIS A 127 -22.17 16.87 -16.46
CA HIS A 127 -22.89 18.14 -16.45
C HIS A 127 -23.31 18.47 -15.02
N VAL A 128 -22.80 19.56 -14.46
CA VAL A 128 -23.09 19.96 -13.07
C VAL A 128 -23.95 21.22 -13.05
N TYR A 129 -25.15 21.10 -12.51
CA TYR A 129 -26.01 22.24 -12.24
C TYR A 129 -25.66 22.86 -10.87
N ARG A 130 -25.35 24.15 -10.84
CA ARG A 130 -24.91 24.87 -9.61
C ARG A 130 -25.85 25.98 -9.17
N ALA A 131 -26.50 26.64 -10.12
CA ALA A 131 -27.39 27.77 -9.88
C ALA A 131 -28.69 27.64 -10.68
N VAL A 132 -29.76 28.20 -10.11
CA VAL A 132 -31.09 28.21 -10.71
C VAL A 132 -31.09 29.11 -11.95
N GLY A 133 -31.54 28.61 -13.09
CA GLY A 133 -31.64 29.38 -14.34
C GLY A 133 -30.35 29.46 -15.15
N GLU A 134 -29.22 28.93 -14.66
CA GLU A 134 -27.96 28.88 -15.41
C GLU A 134 -27.82 27.56 -16.19
N GLU A 135 -27.02 27.60 -17.26
CA GLU A 135 -26.61 26.39 -17.97
C GLU A 135 -25.63 25.56 -17.12
N PRO A 136 -25.68 24.22 -17.20
CA PRO A 136 -24.82 23.36 -16.40
C PRO A 136 -23.36 23.53 -16.80
N HIS A 137 -22.45 23.50 -15.82
CA HIS A 137 -21.02 23.46 -16.07
C HIS A 137 -20.64 22.09 -16.64
N ILE A 138 -19.99 22.07 -17.81
CA ILE A 138 -19.72 20.84 -18.55
C ILE A 138 -18.22 20.48 -18.48
N TYR A 139 -17.94 19.34 -17.87
CA TYR A 139 -16.61 18.72 -17.90
C TYR A 139 -16.55 17.73 -19.05
N ARG A 140 -15.75 18.05 -20.08
CA ARG A 140 -15.64 17.24 -21.31
C ARG A 140 -14.39 16.39 -21.36
N CYS A 141 -14.51 15.19 -21.90
CA CYS A 141 -13.35 14.33 -22.21
C CYS A 141 -12.59 14.79 -23.47
N ALA A 142 -11.26 14.91 -23.42
CA ALA A 142 -10.44 15.49 -24.49
C ALA A 142 -10.16 14.56 -25.70
N LYS A 143 -10.51 13.27 -25.65
CA LYS A 143 -10.22 12.31 -26.74
C LYS A 143 -11.45 12.02 -27.60
N ARG A 144 -11.56 12.71 -28.76
CA ARG A 144 -12.58 12.46 -29.80
C ARG A 144 -12.29 11.15 -30.57
N GLY A 145 -12.80 10.04 -30.08
CA GLY A 145 -13.12 8.86 -30.90
C GLY A 145 -14.57 8.91 -31.40
N LYS A 146 -14.91 8.19 -32.47
CA LYS A 146 -16.27 8.13 -33.08
C LYS A 146 -17.37 7.50 -32.19
N LYS A 147 -17.11 7.24 -30.90
CA LYS A 147 -18.06 6.57 -29.98
C LYS A 147 -18.91 7.61 -29.23
N ARG A 148 -20.20 7.34 -29.04
CA ARG A 148 -21.08 8.15 -28.17
C ARG A 148 -20.51 8.15 -26.76
N VAL A 149 -20.25 9.33 -26.22
CA VAL A 149 -19.84 9.53 -24.83
C VAL A 149 -21.09 9.50 -23.96
N GLU A 150 -21.07 8.70 -22.90
CA GLU A 150 -22.15 8.65 -21.90
C GLU A 150 -22.14 9.94 -21.06
N LYS A 151 -23.34 10.44 -20.74
CA LYS A 151 -23.54 11.72 -20.06
C LYS A 151 -24.09 11.47 -18.66
N VAL A 152 -23.45 12.04 -17.65
CA VAL A 152 -23.90 12.01 -16.25
C VAL A 152 -24.31 13.42 -15.84
N LEU A 153 -25.52 13.54 -15.28
CA LEU A 153 -26.07 14.82 -14.82
C LEU A 153 -26.01 14.86 -13.29
N LEU A 154 -25.42 15.92 -12.73
CA LEU A 154 -25.27 16.13 -11.30
C LEU A 154 -25.81 17.50 -10.89
N CYS A 155 -26.28 17.62 -9.65
CA CYS A 155 -26.65 18.89 -9.02
C CYS A 155 -25.79 19.12 -7.78
N GLU A 156 -25.17 20.29 -7.66
CA GLU A 156 -24.45 20.67 -6.44
C GLU A 156 -25.44 21.24 -5.42
N SER A 157 -25.81 20.45 -4.41
CA SER A 157 -26.76 20.85 -3.38
C SER A 157 -26.10 21.60 -2.21
N ALA A 158 -24.82 21.34 -1.96
CA ALA A 158 -23.98 22.07 -1.02
C ALA A 158 -22.52 21.96 -1.48
N ARG A 159 -21.61 22.84 -0.99
CA ARG A 159 -20.20 22.79 -1.39
C ARG A 159 -19.61 21.40 -1.20
N GLY A 160 -19.28 20.72 -2.30
CA GLY A 160 -18.72 19.36 -2.28
C GLY A 160 -19.73 18.22 -2.05
N HIS A 161 -21.04 18.51 -2.10
CA HIS A 161 -22.12 17.54 -2.09
C HIS A 161 -22.85 17.54 -3.43
N PHE A 162 -22.88 16.38 -4.07
CA PHE A 162 -23.40 16.22 -5.42
C PHE A 162 -24.49 15.17 -5.45
N ASP A 163 -25.66 15.59 -5.92
CA ASP A 163 -26.83 14.76 -6.09
C ASP A 163 -26.96 14.31 -7.55
N LEU A 164 -27.54 13.12 -7.74
CA LEU A 164 -27.78 12.56 -9.07
C LEU A 164 -29.00 13.24 -9.70
N VAL A 165 -28.90 13.59 -10.99
CA VAL A 165 -30.03 14.12 -11.76
C VAL A 165 -30.34 13.16 -12.89
N TYR A 166 -31.62 12.86 -13.09
CA TYR A 166 -32.08 12.03 -14.20
C TYR A 166 -33.36 12.60 -14.85
N PRO A 167 -33.69 12.17 -16.08
CA PRO A 167 -34.94 12.53 -16.72
C PRO A 167 -36.16 12.08 -15.90
N LEU A 168 -37.23 12.89 -15.96
CA LEU A 168 -38.51 12.56 -15.31
C LEU A 168 -39.06 11.17 -15.74
N LYS A 169 -38.78 10.73 -16.98
CA LYS A 169 -39.17 9.41 -17.47
C LYS A 169 -38.51 8.27 -16.67
N ASP A 170 -37.23 8.41 -16.37
CA ASP A 170 -36.47 7.39 -15.65
C ASP A 170 -36.88 7.33 -14.18
N HIS A 171 -37.23 8.50 -13.60
CA HIS A 171 -37.84 8.57 -12.27
C HIS A 171 -39.13 7.75 -12.16
N VAL A 172 -40.02 7.92 -13.13
CA VAL A 172 -41.32 7.22 -13.18
C VAL A 172 -41.10 5.72 -13.32
N ASN A 173 -40.16 5.30 -14.17
CA ASN A 173 -39.81 3.89 -14.32
C ASN A 173 -39.23 3.28 -13.03
N LEU A 174 -38.37 4.02 -12.32
CA LEU A 174 -37.82 3.60 -11.03
C LEU A 174 -38.94 3.45 -9.99
N ALA A 175 -39.88 4.39 -9.95
CA ALA A 175 -41.03 4.34 -9.05
C ALA A 175 -41.92 3.10 -9.33
N TYR A 176 -42.14 2.76 -10.61
CA TYR A 176 -42.85 1.52 -10.98
C TYR A 176 -42.09 0.27 -10.53
N ALA A 177 -40.78 0.19 -10.80
CA ALA A 177 -39.96 -0.95 -10.39
C ALA A 177 -39.96 -1.13 -8.86
N GLN A 178 -39.80 -0.03 -8.12
CA GLN A 178 -39.85 -0.03 -6.66
C GLN A 178 -41.22 -0.48 -6.14
N THR A 179 -42.30 0.00 -6.75
CA THR A 179 -43.67 -0.39 -6.39
C THR A 179 -43.89 -1.89 -6.59
N ILE A 180 -43.40 -2.46 -7.71
CA ILE A 180 -43.52 -3.90 -8.00
C ILE A 180 -42.77 -4.71 -6.93
N ILE A 181 -41.53 -4.33 -6.61
CA ILE A 181 -40.69 -5.03 -5.63
C ILE A 181 -41.34 -5.00 -4.24
N TYR A 182 -41.82 -3.83 -3.80
CA TYR A 182 -42.47 -3.72 -2.49
C TYR A 182 -43.79 -4.46 -2.42
N ASN A 183 -44.56 -4.48 -3.50
CA ASN A 183 -45.79 -5.27 -3.55
C ASN A 183 -45.47 -6.77 -3.38
N LEU A 184 -44.47 -7.28 -4.10
CA LEU A 184 -44.00 -8.67 -3.95
C LEU A 184 -43.49 -8.97 -2.53
N LEU A 185 -42.71 -8.07 -1.93
CA LEU A 185 -42.20 -8.25 -0.57
C LEU A 185 -43.32 -8.21 0.46
N TYR A 186 -44.09 -7.13 0.53
CA TYR A 186 -45.05 -6.94 1.61
C TYR A 186 -46.26 -7.87 1.48
N ILE A 187 -46.80 -8.07 0.29
CA ILE A 187 -48.01 -8.89 0.10
C ILE A 187 -47.65 -10.36 -0.04
N HIS A 188 -46.71 -10.69 -0.93
CA HIS A 188 -46.45 -12.09 -1.27
C HIS A 188 -45.39 -12.78 -0.40
N THR A 189 -44.46 -12.02 0.22
CA THR A 189 -43.41 -12.61 1.06
C THR A 189 -43.73 -12.48 2.54
N PHE A 190 -44.14 -11.28 2.99
CA PHE A 190 -44.43 -10.99 4.39
C PHE A 190 -45.92 -11.12 4.77
N GLY A 191 -46.83 -11.28 3.79
CA GLY A 191 -48.24 -11.58 4.04
C GLY A 191 -49.07 -10.41 4.59
N PHE A 192 -48.64 -9.16 4.43
CA PHE A 192 -49.42 -8.00 4.85
C PHE A 192 -50.67 -7.83 3.99
N SER A 193 -51.80 -7.45 4.60
CA SER A 193 -53.01 -7.14 3.85
C SER A 193 -52.85 -5.82 3.07
N PRO A 194 -53.40 -5.72 1.86
CA PRO A 194 -53.34 -4.49 1.05
C PRO A 194 -53.87 -3.25 1.79
N ASP A 195 -54.87 -3.42 2.65
CA ASP A 195 -55.51 -2.33 3.39
C ASP A 195 -54.57 -1.70 4.44
N ILE A 196 -53.78 -2.52 5.14
CA ILE A 196 -52.80 -2.02 6.12
C ILE A 196 -51.68 -1.23 5.43
N ILE A 197 -51.24 -1.69 4.25
CA ILE A 197 -50.23 -1.00 3.44
C ILE A 197 -50.78 0.34 2.96
N LYS A 198 -52.03 0.37 2.47
CA LYS A 198 -52.71 1.59 2.01
C LYS A 198 -52.86 2.61 3.15
N ASP A 199 -53.35 2.19 4.31
CA ASP A 199 -53.48 3.06 5.49
C ASP A 199 -52.14 3.60 5.99
N SER A 200 -51.06 2.84 5.80
CA SER A 200 -49.71 3.27 6.15
C SER A 200 -49.16 4.29 5.15
N ILE A 201 -49.38 4.07 3.85
CA ILE A 201 -49.01 5.01 2.78
C ILE A 201 -49.77 6.34 2.95
N ASP A 202 -51.07 6.28 3.22
CA ASP A 202 -51.91 7.47 3.35
C ASP A 202 -51.52 8.28 4.61
N ARG A 203 -51.14 7.62 5.71
CA ARG A 203 -50.55 8.27 6.89
C ARG A 203 -49.22 8.96 6.58
N VAL A 204 -48.31 8.28 5.87
CA VAL A 204 -47.01 8.87 5.50
C VAL A 204 -47.20 10.07 4.56
N ARG A 205 -48.15 10.01 3.62
CA ARG A 205 -48.48 11.14 2.74
C ARG A 205 -49.05 12.33 3.53
N ALA A 206 -49.97 12.08 4.45
CA ALA A 206 -50.52 13.11 5.32
C ALA A 206 -49.43 13.78 6.18
N ASP A 207 -48.50 13.00 6.73
CA ASP A 207 -47.35 13.52 7.48
C ASP A 207 -46.41 14.34 6.58
N MET A 208 -46.19 13.93 5.32
CA MET A 208 -45.37 14.68 4.36
C MET A 208 -46.02 16.00 3.94
N ASP A 209 -47.34 16.03 3.75
CA ASP A 209 -48.08 17.23 3.37
C ASP A 209 -48.15 18.25 4.53
N ALA A 210 -48.16 17.79 5.79
CA ALA A 210 -48.17 18.64 6.98
C ALA A 210 -46.85 19.41 7.22
N VAL A 211 -45.74 18.98 6.61
CA VAL A 211 -44.42 19.64 6.74
C VAL A 211 -44.27 20.87 5.82
N GLY A 212 -45.22 21.09 4.91
CA GLY A 212 -45.19 22.14 3.87
C GLY A 212 -45.71 23.53 4.26
N THR A 213 -46.16 23.78 5.49
CA THR A 213 -46.69 25.08 5.94
C THR A 213 -45.89 25.63 7.14
N ASP A 214 -45.31 26.82 6.97
CA ASP A 214 -44.42 27.46 7.96
C ASP A 214 -45.14 27.88 9.28
N ILE A 215 -44.61 27.37 10.39
CA ILE A 215 -44.35 27.96 11.72
C ILE A 215 -45.46 28.74 12.44
N GLN A 216 -45.93 28.20 13.58
CA GLN A 216 -45.95 28.91 14.87
C GLN A 216 -45.55 27.95 15.99
N THR A 217 -44.41 28.20 16.63
CA THR A 217 -44.05 27.59 17.92
C THR A 217 -44.66 28.42 19.05
N PRO A 218 -45.40 27.83 20.00
CA PRO A 218 -45.56 28.41 21.31
C PRO A 218 -44.42 27.95 22.23
N SER A 219 -43.89 28.91 22.97
CA SER A 219 -42.83 28.87 23.98
C SER A 219 -43.06 27.89 25.16
N PRO A 220 -42.01 27.60 25.95
CA PRO A 220 -41.97 26.47 26.89
C PRO A 220 -42.60 26.84 28.24
N LEU A 221 -43.44 25.95 28.78
CA LEU A 221 -43.85 25.97 30.20
C LEU A 221 -44.02 24.54 30.73
N SER A 222 -43.05 24.16 31.55
CA SER A 222 -43.13 23.41 32.81
C SER A 222 -43.80 22.02 32.89
N SER A 223 -42.94 21.06 33.25
CA SER A 223 -43.00 20.23 34.47
C SER A 223 -43.48 18.76 34.37
N GLN A 224 -42.60 17.89 34.93
CA GLN A 224 -42.85 16.56 35.52
C GLN A 224 -43.20 15.42 34.53
N SER A 225 -42.80 14.16 34.69
CA SER A 225 -41.75 13.42 35.41
C SER A 225 -41.89 11.96 34.91
N TYR A 226 -40.81 11.20 34.83
CA TYR A 226 -40.82 9.78 34.47
C TYR A 226 -41.68 8.93 35.44
N SER A 227 -42.61 8.11 34.92
CA SER A 227 -42.89 6.74 35.41
C SER A 227 -43.89 5.97 34.52
N ASP A 228 -43.42 4.82 34.01
CA ASP A 228 -44.12 3.57 33.72
C ASP A 228 -45.42 3.53 32.89
N GLN A 229 -45.31 3.03 31.65
CA GLN A 229 -46.16 1.92 31.17
C GLN A 229 -45.32 0.91 30.36
N ARG A 230 -45.17 -0.30 30.92
CA ARG A 230 -44.55 -1.47 30.31
C ARG A 230 -45.52 -2.15 29.35
N PHE A 231 -45.04 -2.64 28.21
CA PHE A 231 -45.70 -3.72 27.47
C PHE A 231 -44.75 -4.93 27.43
N SER A 232 -45.20 -6.05 28.00
CA SER A 232 -44.53 -7.35 27.94
C SER A 232 -45.22 -8.25 26.91
N PHE A 233 -44.44 -9.00 26.15
CA PHE A 233 -44.94 -10.09 25.31
C PHE A 233 -44.70 -11.41 26.05
N LYS A 234 -45.76 -12.18 26.30
CA LYS A 234 -45.64 -13.56 26.78
C LYS A 234 -45.52 -14.50 25.57
N PRO A 235 -44.67 -15.54 25.65
CA PRO A 235 -44.62 -16.62 24.67
C PRO A 235 -45.75 -17.62 24.94
N ASN A 236 -46.25 -18.25 23.88
CA ASN A 236 -47.33 -19.23 23.79
C ASN A 236 -48.70 -18.63 23.45
N ASP A 237 -48.86 -18.33 22.16
CA ASP A 237 -50.02 -18.80 21.41
C ASP A 237 -49.59 -19.01 19.96
N PHE A 238 -50.06 -20.12 19.38
CA PHE A 238 -49.83 -20.63 18.01
C PHE A 238 -48.68 -21.61 17.78
N ASP A 239 -48.71 -22.72 18.51
CA ASP A 239 -48.55 -24.05 17.87
C ASP A 239 -49.94 -24.51 17.39
N ASP A 240 -50.12 -24.72 16.09
CA ASP A 240 -50.45 -26.03 15.51
C ASP A 240 -50.97 -25.93 14.05
N LYS A 241 -50.46 -26.85 13.22
CA LYS A 241 -50.86 -27.19 11.84
C LYS A 241 -50.31 -26.34 10.69
N ILE A 242 -49.03 -26.55 10.35
CA ILE A 242 -48.66 -26.83 8.95
C ILE A 242 -47.65 -27.99 8.94
N ASN A 243 -48.20 -29.21 8.92
CA ASN A 243 -47.47 -30.40 8.50
C ASN A 243 -47.79 -30.65 7.02
N ARG A 244 -46.73 -30.77 6.21
CA ARG A 244 -46.60 -31.53 4.94
C ARG A 244 -47.36 -31.06 3.70
N VAL A 245 -46.61 -30.46 2.76
CA VAL A 245 -46.46 -30.99 1.40
C VAL A 245 -44.97 -30.86 1.02
N GLU A 246 -44.27 -31.99 0.93
CA GLU A 246 -42.98 -32.11 0.25
C GLU A 246 -43.22 -32.37 -1.24
N CYS A 247 -42.36 -31.81 -2.09
CA CYS A 247 -41.82 -32.32 -3.36
C CYS A 247 -41.08 -31.14 -4.03
N GLU A 248 -39.87 -31.19 -4.57
CA GLU A 248 -38.86 -32.22 -4.82
C GLU A 248 -37.55 -31.48 -5.19
N GLY A 249 -36.42 -31.94 -4.66
CA GLY A 249 -35.16 -31.98 -5.42
C GLY A 249 -34.40 -30.68 -5.71
N LYS A 250 -33.65 -30.17 -4.71
CA LYS A 250 -32.17 -30.25 -4.68
C LYS A 250 -31.62 -29.60 -3.41
N SER A 251 -30.95 -30.44 -2.63
CA SER A 251 -30.24 -30.12 -1.40
C SER A 251 -29.14 -29.09 -1.61
N LEU A 252 -29.15 -28.01 -0.83
CA LEU A 252 -27.92 -27.32 -0.44
C LEU A 252 -27.76 -27.53 1.06
N THR A 253 -26.91 -28.49 1.37
CA THR A 253 -26.48 -28.89 2.70
C THR A 253 -25.94 -27.69 3.47
N VAL A 254 -26.59 -27.34 4.58
CA VAL A 254 -26.04 -26.47 5.61
C VAL A 254 -25.59 -27.39 6.74
N MET A 255 -24.27 -27.50 6.96
CA MET A 255 -23.59 -27.79 8.24
C MET A 255 -22.07 -27.93 8.01
N PRO A 256 -21.23 -27.79 9.05
CA PRO A 256 -20.26 -26.71 9.17
C PRO A 256 -18.83 -27.20 8.98
N PHE A 257 -17.94 -26.35 8.45
CA PHE A 257 -16.50 -26.64 8.50
C PHE A 257 -15.64 -25.39 8.73
N LEU A 258 -14.59 -25.65 9.49
CA LEU A 258 -13.61 -24.77 10.11
C LEU A 258 -12.94 -23.77 9.16
N CYS A 259 -12.48 -22.68 9.78
CA CYS A 259 -11.21 -22.00 9.51
C CYS A 259 -10.22 -22.84 8.69
N GLN A 260 -9.95 -22.41 7.44
CA GLN A 260 -8.64 -22.46 6.77
C GLN A 260 -8.78 -21.85 5.36
N ASN A 261 -7.70 -21.20 4.89
CA ASN A 261 -7.52 -20.50 3.61
C ASN A 261 -7.76 -18.98 3.57
N LEU A 262 -7.07 -18.26 4.45
CA LEU A 262 -6.37 -17.03 4.07
C LEU A 262 -4.98 -17.42 3.56
N SER A 263 -4.90 -17.85 2.30
CA SER A 263 -3.63 -18.08 1.61
C SER A 263 -3.79 -17.85 0.11
N SER A 264 -3.79 -16.58 -0.30
CA SER A 264 -2.92 -16.13 -1.39
C SER A 264 -3.21 -14.67 -1.74
N SER A 265 -2.11 -13.99 -2.06
CA SER A 265 -2.03 -12.67 -2.69
C SER A 265 -1.90 -11.49 -1.73
N TYR A 266 -0.64 -11.03 -1.69
CA TYR A 266 -0.11 -9.77 -1.18
C TYR A 266 0.16 -9.69 0.33
N PRO A 267 1.46 -9.78 0.70
CA PRO A 267 2.03 -8.86 1.65
C PRO A 267 3.03 -7.99 0.88
N VAL A 268 2.56 -6.86 0.33
CA VAL A 268 3.43 -5.68 0.35
C VAL A 268 3.40 -5.25 1.81
N SER A 269 4.34 -5.78 2.59
CA SER A 269 4.61 -5.22 3.92
C SER A 269 5.07 -3.79 3.70
N VAL A 270 4.11 -2.88 3.78
CA VAL A 270 4.31 -1.45 3.93
C VAL A 270 5.18 -1.28 5.17
N PHE A 271 6.49 -1.05 4.96
CA PHE A 271 7.39 -0.58 6.00
C PHE A 271 6.98 0.85 6.35
N LEU A 272 5.94 0.97 7.17
CA LEU A 272 5.66 2.16 7.97
C LEU A 272 6.65 2.13 9.15
N LEU A 273 7.90 2.53 8.90
CA LEU A 273 8.66 3.22 9.93
C LEU A 273 8.01 4.59 10.09
N ARG A 274 6.84 4.61 10.76
CA ARG A 274 6.40 5.82 11.47
C ARG A 274 7.57 6.22 12.35
N HIS A 275 7.94 7.50 12.27
CA HIS A 275 8.80 8.15 13.25
C HIS A 275 8.40 7.71 14.67
N TYR A 276 9.11 6.73 15.22
CA TYR A 276 9.35 6.70 16.64
C TYR A 276 10.56 7.59 16.81
N SER A 277 10.29 8.86 17.13
CA SER A 277 11.21 9.65 17.93
C SER A 277 11.60 8.77 19.11
N ILE A 278 12.81 8.22 19.08
CA ILE A 278 13.43 7.71 20.31
C ILE A 278 13.48 8.94 21.21
N PRO A 279 12.81 8.96 22.37
CA PRO A 279 12.93 10.07 23.29
C PRO A 279 14.42 10.21 23.62
N THR A 280 14.98 11.38 23.39
CA THR A 280 16.27 11.78 23.95
C THR A 280 16.11 11.91 25.45
N SER A 281 15.98 10.79 26.17
CA SER A 281 16.26 10.75 27.59
C SER A 281 17.78 10.80 27.71
N SER A 282 18.26 11.91 28.27
CA SER A 282 19.64 12.13 28.69
C SER A 282 20.12 10.97 29.55
N PHE A 283 20.78 9.99 28.93
CA PHE A 283 21.56 9.00 29.66
C PHE A 283 22.90 9.64 30.00
N SER A 284 23.03 10.09 31.25
CA SER A 284 24.31 10.42 31.85
C SER A 284 25.20 9.18 31.81
N CYS A 285 26.27 9.25 31.03
CA CYS A 285 27.28 8.20 30.96
C CYS A 285 28.13 8.22 32.23
N SER A 286 27.88 7.28 33.14
CA SER A 286 28.83 6.91 34.17
C SER A 286 29.80 5.86 33.62
N SER A 287 31.09 6.13 33.79
CA SER A 287 32.32 5.36 33.50
C SER A 287 32.25 3.86 33.10
N PRO A 288 33.13 3.39 32.19
CA PRO A 288 33.06 2.08 31.55
C PRO A 288 33.81 0.98 32.31
N GLU A 289 33.43 0.69 33.55
CA GLU A 289 33.94 -0.48 34.29
C GLU A 289 32.77 -1.19 34.99
N GLY A 290 32.03 -2.05 34.27
CA GLY A 290 31.00 -2.88 34.92
C GLY A 290 29.84 -3.46 34.09
N MET A 291 29.76 -3.26 32.77
CA MET A 291 28.60 -3.71 31.95
C MET A 291 28.86 -5.02 31.19
N ALA A 292 29.38 -6.05 31.88
CA ALA A 292 29.45 -7.40 31.36
C ALA A 292 28.48 -8.28 32.17
N GLY A 293 27.21 -8.39 31.76
CA GLY A 293 26.29 -9.23 32.53
C GLY A 293 24.87 -9.48 31.99
N GLU A 294 24.20 -8.52 31.35
CA GLU A 294 22.78 -8.73 31.01
C GLU A 294 22.57 -9.38 29.64
N GLU A 295 22.01 -10.59 29.66
CA GLU A 295 21.47 -11.31 28.51
C GLU A 295 20.23 -10.58 27.98
N LEU A 296 20.25 -10.17 26.72
CA LEU A 296 19.09 -9.54 26.08
C LEU A 296 18.21 -10.60 25.44
N VAL A 297 16.96 -10.67 25.88
CA VAL A 297 15.96 -11.61 25.32
C VAL A 297 15.06 -10.87 24.33
N PHE A 298 14.90 -11.44 23.15
CA PHE A 298 14.04 -10.96 22.08
C PHE A 298 13.06 -12.04 21.66
N GLU A 299 11.95 -11.64 21.04
CA GLU A 299 10.97 -12.57 20.49
C GLU A 299 10.77 -12.39 18.98
N GLY A 300 10.45 -13.50 18.31
CA GLY A 300 10.08 -13.57 16.90
C GLY A 300 11.25 -13.48 15.91
N CYS A 301 10.92 -13.64 14.62
CA CYS A 301 11.89 -13.63 13.51
C CYS A 301 12.14 -12.24 12.89
N ASN A 302 11.41 -11.21 13.35
CA ASN A 302 11.56 -9.85 12.85
C ASN A 302 12.92 -9.28 13.25
N PHE A 303 13.55 -8.54 12.32
CA PHE A 303 14.86 -7.91 12.50
C PHE A 303 16.00 -8.86 12.90
N PHE A 304 15.89 -10.15 12.54
CA PHE A 304 16.88 -11.17 12.90
C PHE A 304 18.32 -10.78 12.53
N ARG A 305 18.52 -10.28 11.30
CA ARG A 305 19.82 -9.78 10.81
C ARG A 305 20.38 -8.65 11.67
N GLN A 306 19.56 -7.64 11.94
CA GLN A 306 19.97 -6.44 12.68
C GLN A 306 20.30 -6.80 14.13
N ARG A 307 19.46 -7.61 14.79
CA ARG A 307 19.70 -8.10 16.16
C ARG A 307 21.05 -8.80 16.28
N LEU A 308 21.35 -9.75 15.38
CA LEU A 308 22.63 -10.45 15.35
C LEU A 308 23.80 -9.50 15.09
N THR A 309 23.65 -8.58 14.13
CA THR A 309 24.69 -7.59 13.79
C THR A 309 25.02 -6.70 14.97
N PHE A 310 23.99 -6.15 15.64
CA PHE A 310 24.16 -5.30 16.82
C PHE A 310 24.70 -6.08 18.02
N SER A 311 24.38 -7.36 18.17
CA SER A 311 25.00 -8.23 19.18
C SER A 311 26.51 -8.36 18.93
N VAL A 312 26.92 -8.64 17.69
CA VAL A 312 28.35 -8.70 17.31
C VAL A 312 29.06 -7.36 17.53
N LEU A 313 28.41 -6.24 17.19
CA LEU A 313 28.99 -4.91 17.42
C LEU A 313 29.06 -4.56 18.90
N SER A 314 28.02 -4.82 19.69
CA SER A 314 27.97 -4.47 21.11
C SER A 314 28.79 -5.43 21.99
N GLY A 315 29.04 -6.65 21.53
CA GLY A 315 29.64 -7.72 22.34
C GLY A 315 28.66 -8.30 23.38
N ARG A 316 27.36 -8.00 23.30
CA ARG A 316 26.34 -8.47 24.24
C ARG A 316 25.72 -9.78 23.76
N LEU A 317 25.58 -10.73 24.68
CA LEU A 317 24.84 -11.98 24.48
C LEU A 317 23.36 -11.66 24.23
N ILE A 318 22.77 -12.31 23.23
CA ILE A 318 21.33 -12.22 22.97
C ILE A 318 20.70 -13.60 22.87
N THR A 319 19.43 -13.70 23.23
CA THR A 319 18.60 -14.90 23.04
C THR A 319 17.34 -14.51 22.30
N ILE A 320 17.03 -15.20 21.20
CA ILE A 320 15.84 -14.94 20.38
C ILE A 320 14.91 -16.14 20.53
N GLN A 321 13.75 -15.92 21.15
CA GLN A 321 12.73 -16.93 21.42
C GLN A 321 11.53 -16.78 20.46
N ASN A 322 10.63 -17.76 20.47
CA ASN A 322 9.38 -17.75 19.70
C ASN A 322 9.57 -17.52 18.18
N ILE A 323 10.64 -18.05 17.60
CA ILE A 323 10.90 -17.95 16.15
C ILE A 323 9.90 -18.85 15.40
N ARG A 324 8.92 -18.23 14.73
CA ARG A 324 7.90 -18.91 13.91
C ARG A 324 7.18 -20.06 14.64
N LYS A 325 6.94 -19.91 15.95
CA LYS A 325 6.34 -20.99 16.76
C LYS A 325 4.97 -21.45 16.26
N ASP A 326 4.23 -20.57 15.59
CA ASP A 326 2.85 -20.79 15.11
C ASP A 326 2.79 -21.10 13.59
N ASP A 327 3.93 -21.13 12.88
CA ASP A 327 3.97 -21.49 11.44
C ASP A 327 3.95 -23.03 11.28
N ASP A 328 3.48 -23.52 10.12
CA ASP A 328 3.50 -24.95 9.76
C ASP A 328 4.91 -25.59 9.82
N ALA A 329 5.93 -24.77 9.55
CA ALA A 329 7.34 -25.13 9.68
C ALA A 329 8.01 -24.23 10.74
N PRO A 330 7.97 -24.63 12.03
CA PRO A 330 8.45 -23.79 13.11
C PRO A 330 9.98 -23.71 13.14
N GLY A 331 10.49 -22.63 13.74
CA GLY A 331 11.91 -22.41 13.97
C GLY A 331 12.63 -21.62 12.88
N ILE A 332 13.96 -21.61 12.96
CA ILE A 332 14.82 -20.94 11.99
C ILE A 332 14.78 -21.61 10.61
N LYS A 333 14.95 -20.83 9.56
CA LYS A 333 15.06 -21.32 8.18
C LYS A 333 16.52 -21.50 7.76
N ASP A 334 16.74 -22.26 6.69
CA ASP A 334 18.08 -22.56 6.15
C ASP A 334 18.92 -21.30 5.87
N PHE A 335 18.31 -20.22 5.36
CA PHE A 335 19.01 -18.96 5.11
C PHE A 335 19.40 -18.22 6.42
N GLU A 336 18.65 -18.39 7.51
CA GLU A 336 18.99 -17.86 8.84
C GLU A 336 20.15 -18.67 9.45
N ALA A 337 20.10 -20.01 9.33
CA ALA A 337 21.20 -20.89 9.75
C ALA A 337 22.51 -20.58 8.99
N LYS A 338 22.44 -20.35 7.68
CA LYS A 338 23.60 -19.91 6.87
C LYS A 338 24.13 -18.55 7.29
N LEU A 339 23.26 -17.63 7.69
CA LEU A 339 23.69 -16.32 8.21
C LEU A 339 24.42 -16.46 9.56
N LEU A 340 23.92 -17.30 10.46
CA LEU A 340 24.58 -17.60 11.72
C LEU A 340 25.98 -18.18 11.46
N SER A 341 26.08 -19.18 10.57
CA SER A 341 27.35 -19.77 10.16
C SER A 341 28.31 -18.74 9.53
N LEU A 342 27.78 -17.80 8.73
CA LEU A 342 28.57 -16.70 8.16
C LEU A 342 29.20 -15.83 9.25
N LEU A 343 28.41 -15.45 10.26
CA LEU A 343 28.88 -14.65 11.39
C LEU A 343 29.91 -15.40 12.23
N GLU A 344 29.67 -16.69 12.52
CA GLU A 344 30.63 -17.55 13.22
C GLU A 344 31.98 -17.65 12.48
N ARG A 345 32.00 -17.68 11.14
CA ARG A 345 33.24 -17.78 10.37
C ARG A 345 34.04 -16.48 10.29
N ILE A 346 33.40 -15.33 10.49
CA ILE A 346 34.03 -14.00 10.41
C ILE A 346 34.48 -13.47 11.76
N THR A 347 34.00 -14.10 12.83
CA THR A 347 34.32 -13.78 14.21
C THR A 347 35.09 -14.94 14.85
N ASN A 348 35.86 -14.66 15.90
CA ASN A 348 36.55 -15.69 16.66
C ASN A 348 35.94 -15.79 18.07
N GLY A 349 35.53 -17.00 18.46
CA GLY A 349 34.92 -17.26 19.76
C GLY A 349 33.41 -17.04 19.83
N THR A 350 32.73 -16.77 18.71
CA THR A 350 31.27 -16.76 18.66
C THR A 350 30.74 -18.16 18.91
N ARG A 351 29.69 -18.27 19.73
CA ARG A 351 28.98 -19.53 20.00
C ARG A 351 27.50 -19.33 19.72
N VAL A 352 26.94 -20.22 18.91
CA VAL A 352 25.52 -20.25 18.60
C VAL A 352 24.93 -21.55 19.13
N GLU A 353 23.96 -21.43 20.02
CA GLU A 353 23.21 -22.55 20.58
C GLU A 353 21.78 -22.48 20.04
N ILE A 354 21.34 -23.55 19.39
CA ILE A 354 20.01 -23.64 18.77
C ILE A 354 19.26 -24.78 19.46
N ASN A 355 18.03 -24.52 19.89
CA ASN A 355 17.15 -25.55 20.43
C ASN A 355 16.88 -26.64 19.36
N ALA A 356 16.64 -27.89 19.77
CA ALA A 356 16.15 -28.97 18.92
C ALA A 356 15.01 -28.58 17.96
N THR A 357 14.09 -27.71 18.39
CA THR A 357 12.98 -27.21 17.55
C THR A 357 13.33 -26.00 16.69
N GLY A 358 14.52 -25.40 16.85
CA GLY A 358 14.93 -24.19 16.13
C GLY A 358 14.16 -22.92 16.49
N THR A 359 13.24 -22.97 17.46
CA THR A 359 12.38 -21.85 17.88
C THR A 359 13.09 -20.88 18.84
N GLU A 360 14.25 -21.27 19.34
CA GLU A 360 15.10 -20.48 20.22
C GLU A 360 16.56 -20.53 19.73
N VAL A 361 17.19 -19.36 19.65
CA VAL A 361 18.61 -19.18 19.30
C VAL A 361 19.29 -18.33 20.36
N ARG A 362 20.26 -18.88 21.06
CA ARG A 362 21.17 -18.14 21.94
C ARG A 362 22.46 -17.84 21.19
N PHE A 363 22.78 -16.56 21.08
CA PHE A 363 23.91 -16.06 20.30
C PHE A 363 24.88 -15.30 21.21
N ARG A 364 26.07 -15.90 21.41
CA ARG A 364 27.19 -15.26 22.14
C ARG A 364 28.20 -14.72 21.13
N PRO A 365 28.31 -13.39 20.96
CA PRO A 365 29.25 -12.81 20.01
C PRO A 365 30.70 -12.99 20.48
N GLY A 366 31.58 -13.30 19.52
CA GLY A 366 33.03 -13.31 19.69
C GLY A 366 33.70 -12.03 19.19
N ILE A 367 35.02 -12.08 19.02
CA ILE A 367 35.83 -10.96 18.53
C ILE A 367 35.77 -10.90 17.00
N ILE A 368 35.52 -9.73 16.44
CA ILE A 368 35.49 -9.52 14.98
C ILE A 368 36.91 -9.64 14.40
N THR A 369 37.14 -10.63 13.53
CA THR A 369 38.47 -10.85 12.92
C THR A 369 38.52 -10.46 11.45
N GLY A 370 37.47 -10.72 10.67
CA GLY A 370 37.50 -10.55 9.21
C GLY A 370 38.21 -11.72 8.51
N GLY A 371 38.86 -11.45 7.37
CA GLY A 371 39.60 -12.45 6.59
C GLY A 371 38.92 -12.85 5.28
N VAL A 372 39.41 -13.94 4.68
CA VAL A 372 38.96 -14.44 3.37
C VAL A 372 37.99 -15.60 3.56
N LEU A 373 36.81 -15.49 2.94
CA LEU A 373 35.75 -16.48 3.09
C LEU A 373 35.02 -16.72 1.76
N THR A 374 34.78 -17.99 1.45
CA THR A 374 33.87 -18.40 0.36
C THR A 374 32.71 -19.20 0.94
N MET A 375 31.48 -18.84 0.56
CA MET A 375 30.26 -19.49 1.06
C MET A 375 29.17 -19.53 -0.01
N ASP A 376 28.44 -20.64 -0.07
CA ASP A 376 27.21 -20.76 -0.85
C ASP A 376 26.00 -20.45 0.03
N CYS A 377 25.24 -19.44 -0.37
CA CYS A 377 24.07 -18.95 0.35
C CYS A 377 22.79 -19.66 -0.12
N GLY A 378 22.81 -20.38 -1.24
CA GLY A 378 21.64 -21.01 -1.85
C GLY A 378 20.71 -20.04 -2.58
N SER A 379 19.45 -20.44 -2.75
CA SER A 379 18.45 -19.77 -3.60
C SER A 379 17.28 -19.12 -2.85
N ASP A 380 17.16 -19.32 -1.53
CA ASP A 380 15.98 -18.90 -0.77
C ASP A 380 15.87 -17.37 -0.69
N ARG A 381 17.00 -16.70 -0.43
CA ARG A 381 17.12 -15.25 -0.25
C ARG A 381 18.18 -14.65 -1.17
N CYS A 382 18.02 -13.36 -1.44
CA CYS A 382 19.01 -12.59 -2.19
C CYS A 382 20.33 -12.47 -1.39
N LEU A 383 21.47 -12.40 -2.09
CA LEU A 383 22.79 -12.20 -1.51
C LEU A 383 22.90 -10.90 -0.70
N SER A 384 22.06 -9.92 -1.00
CA SER A 384 21.90 -8.71 -0.18
C SER A 384 21.59 -9.02 1.28
N TYR A 385 20.86 -10.10 1.55
CA TYR A 385 20.53 -10.55 2.90
C TYR A 385 21.77 -10.83 3.76
N PHE A 386 22.79 -11.42 3.13
CA PHE A 386 24.05 -11.78 3.77
C PHE A 386 25.07 -10.65 3.68
N LEU A 387 25.04 -9.83 2.63
CA LEU A 387 25.96 -8.69 2.48
C LEU A 387 25.66 -7.58 3.48
N GLU A 388 24.39 -7.37 3.84
CA GLU A 388 23.97 -6.31 4.76
C GLU A 388 24.73 -6.31 6.10
N PRO A 389 24.71 -7.40 6.90
CA PRO A 389 25.45 -7.46 8.15
C PRO A 389 26.96 -7.35 7.94
N MET A 390 27.48 -7.85 6.80
CA MET A 390 28.91 -7.85 6.51
C MET A 390 29.45 -6.45 6.23
N ILE A 391 28.69 -5.64 5.49
CA ILE A 391 29.05 -4.25 5.21
C ILE A 391 29.12 -3.47 6.53
N ILE A 392 28.14 -3.67 7.43
CA ILE A 392 28.09 -3.00 8.73
C ILE A 392 29.26 -3.42 9.65
N ILE A 393 29.62 -4.71 9.66
CA ILE A 393 30.70 -5.25 10.51
C ILE A 393 32.09 -4.92 9.95
N SER A 394 32.23 -4.79 8.63
CA SER A 394 33.52 -4.65 7.94
C SER A 394 34.48 -3.57 8.48
N PRO A 395 34.05 -2.37 8.93
CA PRO A 395 34.99 -1.37 9.45
C PRO A 395 35.68 -1.79 10.75
N PHE A 396 35.10 -2.75 11.49
CA PHE A 396 35.57 -3.16 12.80
C PHE A 396 36.39 -4.45 12.76
N CYS A 397 36.76 -4.93 11.58
CA CYS A 397 37.57 -6.12 11.41
C CYS A 397 39.05 -5.84 11.68
N LYS A 398 39.71 -6.75 12.40
CA LYS A 398 41.16 -6.72 12.61
C LYS A 398 41.95 -6.88 11.30
N ASN A 399 41.48 -7.77 10.42
CA ASN A 399 42.07 -8.07 9.12
C ASN A 399 41.13 -7.63 7.99
N ALA A 400 41.69 -7.35 6.82
CA ALA A 400 40.90 -7.05 5.62
C ALA A 400 39.91 -8.19 5.31
N MET A 401 38.70 -7.83 4.90
CA MET A 401 37.63 -8.79 4.65
C MET A 401 37.49 -9.01 3.14
N THR A 402 37.53 -10.26 2.68
CA THR A 402 37.22 -10.64 1.30
C THR A 402 36.24 -11.80 1.29
N LEU A 403 35.00 -11.53 0.92
CA LEU A 403 33.91 -12.51 0.89
C LEU A 403 33.55 -12.84 -0.56
N LYS A 404 33.55 -14.13 -0.89
CA LYS A 404 33.00 -14.65 -2.15
C LYS A 404 31.72 -15.41 -1.86
N LEU A 405 30.59 -14.79 -2.17
CA LEU A 405 29.27 -15.37 -1.93
C LEU A 405 28.67 -15.87 -3.24
N LYS A 406 28.05 -17.05 -3.20
CA LYS A 406 27.30 -17.65 -4.32
C LYS A 406 25.82 -17.75 -3.96
N GLY A 407 24.93 -17.46 -4.91
CA GLY A 407 23.48 -17.49 -4.67
C GLY A 407 22.69 -16.62 -5.65
N VAL A 408 21.54 -16.10 -5.20
CA VAL A 408 20.68 -15.21 -5.99
C VAL A 408 21.11 -13.75 -5.81
N THR A 409 21.35 -13.01 -6.89
CA THR A 409 21.76 -11.59 -6.86
C THR A 409 20.60 -10.61 -6.92
N ASN A 410 19.49 -11.00 -7.56
CA ASN A 410 18.31 -10.16 -7.70
C ASN A 410 17.06 -11.05 -7.58
N ALA A 411 16.10 -10.63 -6.76
CA ALA A 411 14.83 -11.30 -6.56
C ALA A 411 13.71 -10.25 -6.45
N PRO A 412 12.46 -10.57 -6.86
CA PRO A 412 11.34 -9.67 -6.63
C PRO A 412 11.15 -9.40 -5.13
N ASN A 413 10.76 -8.18 -4.78
CA ASN A 413 10.48 -7.74 -3.40
C ASN A 413 11.65 -7.86 -2.41
N GLU A 414 12.88 -8.03 -2.89
CA GLU A 414 14.10 -8.00 -2.08
C GLU A 414 15.09 -7.00 -2.70
N VAL A 415 15.88 -6.33 -1.86
CA VAL A 415 16.92 -5.40 -2.31
C VAL A 415 17.95 -6.15 -3.14
N SER A 416 18.31 -5.64 -4.31
CA SER A 416 19.36 -6.26 -5.14
C SER A 416 20.78 -5.96 -4.67
N VAL A 417 21.72 -6.78 -5.15
CA VAL A 417 23.15 -6.51 -4.96
C VAL A 417 23.58 -5.22 -5.67
N ASP A 418 22.97 -4.88 -6.80
CA ASP A 418 23.22 -3.62 -7.51
C ASP A 418 22.80 -2.41 -6.67
N ALA A 419 21.65 -2.51 -5.99
CA ALA A 419 21.16 -1.49 -5.07
C ALA A 419 22.15 -1.23 -3.94
N ILE A 420 22.59 -2.28 -3.25
CA ILE A 420 23.63 -2.18 -2.21
C ILE A 420 24.91 -1.54 -2.79
N LYS A 421 25.37 -1.98 -3.96
CA LYS A 421 26.60 -1.45 -4.56
C LYS A 421 26.52 0.06 -4.78
N ALA A 422 25.41 0.55 -5.32
CA ALA A 422 25.30 1.94 -5.75
C ALA A 422 24.90 2.89 -4.60
N THR A 423 24.15 2.41 -3.62
CA THR A 423 23.65 3.24 -2.50
C THR A 423 24.51 3.07 -1.25
N TRP A 424 24.61 1.84 -0.74
CA TRP A 424 25.20 1.55 0.56
C TRP A 424 26.69 1.82 0.60
N LEU A 425 27.43 1.46 -0.45
CA LEU A 425 28.87 1.76 -0.53
C LEU A 425 29.14 3.26 -0.63
N THR A 426 28.27 4.00 -1.30
CA THR A 426 28.37 5.46 -1.39
C THR A 426 28.20 6.10 -0.01
N VAL A 427 27.30 5.56 0.82
CA VAL A 427 27.14 6.00 2.21
C VAL A 427 28.32 5.56 3.08
N TYR A 428 28.78 4.31 2.94
CA TYR A 428 29.93 3.79 3.66
C TYR A 428 31.19 4.66 3.45
N ASN A 429 31.47 5.05 2.20
CA ASN A 429 32.61 5.89 1.85
C ASN A 429 32.56 7.30 2.47
N LYS A 430 31.42 7.74 3.02
CA LYS A 430 31.35 8.99 3.79
C LYS A 430 31.84 8.82 5.22
N PHE A 431 31.68 7.63 5.81
CA PHE A 431 32.14 7.32 7.17
C PHE A 431 33.61 6.91 7.20
N VAL A 432 34.06 6.20 6.17
CA VAL A 432 35.41 5.63 6.08
C VAL A 432 36.26 6.46 5.14
N LEU A 433 37.24 7.19 5.70
CA LEU A 433 38.29 7.86 4.95
C LEU A 433 39.45 6.86 4.78
N ASN A 434 39.54 6.22 3.61
CA ASN A 434 40.62 5.28 3.32
C ASN A 434 41.11 5.44 1.89
N ASP A 435 42.42 5.26 1.68
CA ASP A 435 43.03 5.30 0.34
C ASP A 435 42.74 4.01 -0.45
N GLU A 436 42.53 2.90 0.25
CA GLU A 436 42.16 1.61 -0.33
C GLU A 436 40.64 1.50 -0.55
N LYS A 437 40.25 1.00 -1.72
CA LYS A 437 38.84 0.99 -2.15
C LYS A 437 38.09 -0.21 -1.58
N LEU A 438 36.98 0.08 -0.88
CA LEU A 438 35.87 -0.85 -0.70
C LEU A 438 35.28 -1.20 -2.08
N GLU A 439 35.14 -2.49 -2.39
CA GLU A 439 34.62 -2.94 -3.68
C GLU A 439 33.58 -4.05 -3.52
N LEU A 440 32.48 -3.93 -4.28
CA LEU A 440 31.52 -4.99 -4.51
C LEU A 440 31.48 -5.33 -6.01
N LYS A 441 32.00 -6.51 -6.36
CA LYS A 441 32.12 -6.99 -7.73
C LYS A 441 31.16 -8.13 -7.99
N ILE A 442 30.25 -7.93 -8.94
CA ILE A 442 29.34 -8.97 -9.44
C ILE A 442 30.06 -9.72 -10.56
N SER A 443 30.49 -10.94 -10.28
CA SER A 443 31.17 -11.80 -11.26
C SER A 443 30.19 -12.56 -12.16
N ALA A 444 29.09 -13.04 -11.57
CA ALA A 444 27.98 -13.66 -12.27
C ALA A 444 26.65 -13.22 -11.65
N ARG A 445 25.64 -12.97 -12.48
CA ARG A 445 24.28 -12.65 -12.03
C ARG A 445 23.48 -13.93 -11.83
N GLY A 446 22.70 -14.03 -10.76
CA GLY A 446 21.87 -15.19 -10.45
C GLY A 446 20.45 -14.79 -10.13
N LEU A 447 19.50 -15.19 -10.98
CA LEU A 447 18.08 -14.88 -10.78
C LEU A 447 17.33 -16.10 -10.23
N LYS A 448 16.22 -15.87 -9.52
CA LYS A 448 15.29 -16.96 -9.16
C LYS A 448 14.72 -17.62 -10.44
N PRO A 449 14.42 -18.93 -10.44
CA PRO A 449 14.48 -19.84 -9.28
C PRO A 449 15.87 -20.46 -9.03
N ALA A 450 16.68 -20.73 -10.05
CA ALA A 450 17.87 -21.56 -9.91
C ALA A 450 19.15 -20.82 -9.47
N GLY A 451 19.11 -19.49 -9.34
CA GLY A 451 20.23 -18.68 -8.86
C GLY A 451 21.48 -18.77 -9.76
N GLY A 452 22.61 -19.12 -9.17
CA GLY A 452 23.90 -19.27 -9.87
C GLY A 452 24.71 -17.96 -9.99
N GLY A 453 24.38 -16.96 -9.19
CA GLY A 453 25.13 -15.70 -9.11
C GLY A 453 26.35 -15.84 -8.20
N CYS A 454 27.34 -14.98 -8.42
CA CYS A 454 28.55 -14.93 -7.62
C CYS A 454 29.05 -13.50 -7.46
N VAL A 455 29.26 -13.09 -6.22
CA VAL A 455 29.65 -11.74 -5.84
C VAL A 455 30.88 -11.80 -4.95
N THR A 456 31.83 -10.91 -5.19
CA THR A 456 33.00 -10.70 -4.35
C THR A 456 32.89 -9.35 -3.67
N PHE A 457 32.88 -9.34 -2.34
CA PHE A 457 32.94 -8.15 -1.50
C PHE A 457 34.34 -8.04 -0.88
N SER A 458 35.00 -6.90 -1.04
CA SER A 458 36.31 -6.63 -0.49
C SER A 458 36.26 -5.34 0.31
N ALA A 459 36.61 -5.42 1.60
CA ALA A 459 36.66 -4.29 2.51
C ALA A 459 38.06 -4.16 3.15
N PRO A 460 38.66 -2.96 3.08
CA PRO A 460 39.97 -2.70 3.68
C PRO A 460 39.88 -2.59 5.20
N ILE A 461 41.03 -2.59 5.87
CA ILE A 461 41.10 -2.30 7.30
C ILE A 461 40.86 -0.80 7.51
N VAL A 462 39.91 -0.46 8.38
CA VAL A 462 39.58 0.93 8.69
C VAL A 462 40.27 1.36 9.97
N LYS A 463 41.11 2.40 9.88
CA LYS A 463 41.84 2.96 11.03
C LYS A 463 41.06 4.05 11.75
N THR A 464 40.32 4.86 11.00
CA THR A 464 39.60 6.03 11.51
C THR A 464 38.21 6.11 10.90
N LEU A 465 37.20 6.29 11.75
CA LEU A 465 35.82 6.54 11.35
C LEU A 465 35.46 8.00 11.61
N ARG A 466 34.71 8.61 10.70
CA ARG A 466 34.17 9.96 10.87
C ARG A 466 32.65 9.91 11.00
N PRO A 467 32.04 10.57 12.00
CA PRO A 467 30.60 10.74 12.04
C PRO A 467 30.13 11.63 10.87
N VAL A 468 29.07 11.21 10.19
CA VAL A 468 28.50 11.93 9.05
C VAL A 468 27.18 12.56 9.48
N GLN A 469 27.13 13.90 9.50
CA GLN A 469 25.91 14.65 9.76
C GLN A 469 25.45 15.33 8.46
N ARG A 470 24.17 15.11 8.11
CA ARG A 470 23.52 15.68 6.93
C ARG A 470 22.11 16.13 7.31
N GLU A 471 21.88 17.43 7.24
CA GLU A 471 20.61 18.06 7.62
C GLU A 471 19.71 18.35 6.42
N LYS A 472 20.25 18.31 5.20
CA LYS A 472 19.55 18.66 3.97
C LYS A 472 19.64 17.49 2.98
N SER A 473 18.51 17.13 2.37
CA SER A 473 18.44 16.11 1.33
C SER A 473 19.00 16.60 0.00
N GLY A 474 18.95 17.91 -0.25
CA GLY A 474 19.40 18.51 -1.50
C GLY A 474 18.45 18.26 -2.68
N LYS A 475 18.72 18.93 -3.80
CA LYS A 475 17.99 18.69 -5.07
C LYS A 475 18.63 17.53 -5.82
N VAL A 476 17.82 16.69 -6.44
CA VAL A 476 18.29 15.63 -7.36
C VAL A 476 18.96 16.29 -8.56
N CYS A 477 20.23 15.96 -8.81
CA CYS A 477 21.03 16.55 -9.88
C CYS A 477 21.11 15.63 -11.12
N LYS A 478 21.18 14.33 -10.92
CA LYS A 478 21.36 13.35 -11.99
C LYS A 478 20.76 12.00 -11.65
N ILE A 479 20.34 11.27 -12.68
CA ILE A 479 19.87 9.89 -12.57
C ILE A 479 20.85 8.98 -13.33
N ARG A 480 21.29 7.92 -12.67
CA ARG A 480 22.14 6.87 -13.24
C ARG A 480 21.43 5.53 -13.12
N GLY A 481 21.69 4.61 -14.03
CA GLY A 481 21.08 3.29 -13.96
C GLY A 481 21.85 2.19 -14.67
N GLN A 482 21.45 0.96 -14.40
CA GLN A 482 21.93 -0.23 -15.06
C GLN A 482 20.75 -1.15 -15.41
N ALA A 483 20.51 -1.33 -16.71
CA ALA A 483 19.59 -2.31 -17.25
C ALA A 483 20.34 -3.62 -17.45
N TYR A 484 20.02 -4.64 -16.67
CA TYR A 484 20.69 -5.93 -16.77
C TYR A 484 19.83 -6.98 -17.45
N VAL A 485 20.48 -7.85 -18.20
CA VAL A 485 19.83 -8.90 -18.99
C VAL A 485 20.66 -10.18 -18.91
N THR A 486 20.06 -11.27 -18.43
CA THR A 486 20.71 -12.58 -18.29
C THR A 486 20.03 -13.62 -19.17
N LYS A 487 20.82 -14.31 -20.02
CA LYS A 487 20.35 -15.40 -20.90
C LYS A 487 19.14 -15.08 -21.79
N VAL A 488 18.88 -13.81 -22.06
CA VAL A 488 17.84 -13.35 -22.99
C VAL A 488 18.37 -12.26 -23.92
N THR A 489 17.57 -11.87 -24.92
CA THR A 489 17.99 -10.95 -25.98
C THR A 489 18.22 -9.54 -25.44
N PRO A 490 19.32 -8.86 -25.81
CA PRO A 490 19.66 -7.52 -25.31
C PRO A 490 18.69 -6.42 -25.78
N SER A 491 17.85 -6.68 -26.79
CA SER A 491 16.77 -5.76 -27.21
C SER A 491 15.81 -5.44 -26.06
N LEU A 492 15.64 -6.36 -25.09
CA LEU A 492 14.82 -6.13 -23.91
C LEU A 492 15.39 -5.02 -23.01
N ALA A 493 16.72 -4.89 -22.93
CA ALA A 493 17.36 -3.81 -22.16
C ALA A 493 16.98 -2.44 -22.72
N TYR A 494 17.08 -2.27 -24.04
CA TYR A 494 16.78 -0.99 -24.70
C TYR A 494 15.30 -0.61 -24.57
N ARG A 495 14.39 -1.58 -24.64
CA ARG A 495 12.95 -1.37 -24.39
C ARG A 495 12.67 -0.90 -22.96
N MET A 496 13.31 -1.50 -21.95
CA MET A 496 13.22 -1.03 -20.56
C MET A 496 13.76 0.39 -20.40
N ILE A 497 14.92 0.68 -21.00
CA ILE A 497 15.58 1.99 -20.93
C ILE A 497 14.69 3.08 -21.53
N ASP A 498 14.10 2.83 -22.70
CA ASP A 498 13.23 3.80 -23.37
C ASP A 498 11.99 4.11 -22.53
N ALA A 499 11.33 3.08 -22.00
CA ALA A 499 10.18 3.25 -21.11
C ALA A 499 10.51 4.03 -19.84
N ALA A 500 11.63 3.70 -19.18
CA ALA A 500 12.09 4.42 -17.99
C ALA A 500 12.43 5.88 -18.30
N LYS A 501 13.16 6.14 -19.39
CA LYS A 501 13.48 7.50 -19.84
C LYS A 501 12.24 8.30 -20.16
N LYS A 502 11.25 7.70 -20.82
CA LYS A 502 9.97 8.34 -21.15
C LYS A 502 9.20 8.74 -19.89
N MET A 503 9.25 7.94 -18.83
CA MET A 503 8.60 8.25 -17.56
C MET A 503 9.35 9.31 -16.75
N LEU A 504 10.68 9.32 -16.81
CA LEU A 504 11.53 10.33 -16.17
C LEU A 504 11.63 11.64 -16.98
N HIS A 505 11.18 11.62 -18.23
CA HIS A 505 11.16 12.77 -19.11
C HIS A 505 10.27 13.87 -18.52
N GLY A 506 10.80 15.10 -18.43
CA GLY A 506 10.08 16.24 -17.86
C GLY A 506 10.31 16.48 -16.36
N TYR A 507 11.08 15.63 -15.68
CA TYR A 507 11.61 15.90 -14.34
C TYR A 507 13.08 16.32 -14.38
N ILE A 508 13.91 15.49 -15.02
CA ILE A 508 15.37 15.66 -15.08
C ILE A 508 15.85 15.31 -16.49
N ALA A 509 16.73 16.14 -17.03
CA ALA A 509 17.34 15.90 -18.35
C ALA A 509 18.55 14.95 -18.28
N ASP A 510 19.34 15.00 -17.20
CA ASP A 510 20.53 14.14 -17.03
C ASP A 510 20.14 12.74 -16.52
N VAL A 511 19.68 11.89 -17.44
CA VAL A 511 19.35 10.48 -17.20
C VAL A 511 20.24 9.59 -18.07
N TYR A 512 21.14 8.83 -17.44
CA TYR A 512 22.05 7.92 -18.14
C TYR A 512 21.94 6.49 -17.59
N ILE A 513 21.54 5.56 -18.46
CA ILE A 513 21.33 4.15 -18.10
C ILE A 513 22.23 3.27 -18.97
N THR A 514 23.04 2.44 -18.32
CA THR A 514 23.97 1.50 -18.96
C THR A 514 23.30 0.14 -19.17
N VAL A 515 23.82 -0.66 -20.12
CA VAL A 515 23.35 -2.03 -20.36
C VAL A 515 24.39 -3.02 -19.84
N ASP A 516 23.96 -3.97 -19.00
CA ASP A 516 24.78 -5.09 -18.52
C ASP A 516 24.21 -6.41 -19.03
N GLN A 517 24.76 -6.91 -20.14
CA GLN A 517 24.35 -8.18 -20.73
C GLN A 517 25.25 -9.32 -20.26
N ARG A 518 24.65 -10.41 -19.78
CA ARG A 518 25.36 -11.62 -19.35
C ARG A 518 24.85 -12.88 -20.06
N LYS A 519 25.78 -13.65 -20.60
CA LYS A 519 25.56 -14.95 -21.27
C LYS A 519 26.43 -16.03 -20.63
N GLY A 520 26.12 -17.30 -20.92
CA GLY A 520 26.84 -18.45 -20.37
C GLY A 520 26.79 -18.46 -18.84
N ASP A 521 27.90 -18.85 -18.22
CA ASP A 521 28.04 -18.97 -16.77
C ASP A 521 27.92 -17.62 -16.05
N ALA A 522 28.32 -16.52 -16.69
CA ALA A 522 28.20 -15.18 -16.11
C ALA A 522 26.72 -14.71 -15.98
N GLY A 523 25.80 -15.36 -16.72
CA GLY A 523 24.35 -15.12 -16.63
C GLY A 523 23.63 -16.03 -15.63
N GLY A 524 24.36 -16.81 -14.83
CA GLY A 524 23.80 -17.69 -13.80
C GLY A 524 23.01 -18.86 -14.37
N ASN A 525 22.04 -19.37 -13.61
CA ASN A 525 21.28 -20.56 -13.99
C ASN A 525 19.87 -20.24 -14.52
N SER A 526 19.38 -19.01 -14.34
CA SER A 526 18.02 -18.61 -14.74
C SER A 526 18.03 -17.38 -15.67
N PRO A 527 17.20 -17.37 -16.72
CA PRO A 527 17.00 -16.19 -17.56
C PRO A 527 16.19 -15.12 -16.84
N GLY A 528 16.44 -13.86 -17.18
CA GLY A 528 15.63 -12.75 -16.72
C GLY A 528 16.28 -11.40 -17.01
N TYR A 529 15.57 -10.34 -16.63
CA TYR A 529 16.00 -8.98 -16.90
C TYR A 529 15.42 -8.03 -15.86
N GLY A 530 16.07 -6.89 -15.68
CA GLY A 530 15.60 -5.88 -14.75
C GLY A 530 16.30 -4.55 -14.97
N LEU A 531 15.77 -3.55 -14.30
CA LEU A 531 16.29 -2.20 -14.36
C LEU A 531 16.50 -1.69 -12.93
N PHE A 532 17.71 -1.24 -12.68
CA PHE A 532 18.09 -0.54 -11.45
C PHE A 532 18.39 0.91 -11.77
N LEU A 533 17.80 1.84 -11.02
CA LEU A 533 17.98 3.29 -11.16
C LEU A 533 18.42 3.89 -9.83
N THR A 534 19.24 4.93 -9.92
CA THR A 534 19.70 5.75 -8.80
C THR A 534 19.56 7.22 -9.11
N ALA A 535 19.10 8.00 -8.14
CA ALA A 535 19.06 9.44 -8.21
C ALA A 535 20.06 10.01 -7.21
N GLU A 536 21.05 10.76 -7.70
CA GLU A 536 22.03 11.44 -6.85
C GLU A 536 21.59 12.89 -6.66
N THR A 537 21.74 13.39 -5.44
CA THR A 537 21.45 14.77 -5.08
C THR A 537 22.73 15.61 -5.01
N THR A 538 22.54 16.92 -5.04
CA THR A 538 23.58 17.93 -4.80
C THR A 538 24.33 17.75 -3.48
N GLU A 539 23.69 17.20 -2.45
CA GLU A 539 24.28 16.93 -1.12
C GLU A 539 24.89 15.52 -1.01
N GLY A 540 24.91 14.77 -2.12
CA GLY A 540 25.46 13.42 -2.22
C GLY A 540 24.57 12.33 -1.61
N VAL A 541 23.32 12.61 -1.27
CA VAL A 541 22.30 11.58 -0.96
C VAL A 541 21.96 10.85 -2.25
N VAL A 542 21.87 9.52 -2.17
CA VAL A 542 21.49 8.66 -3.29
C VAL A 542 20.18 7.98 -2.94
N TYR A 543 19.23 8.04 -3.85
CA TYR A 543 17.99 7.27 -3.82
C TYR A 543 18.07 6.13 -4.83
N HIS A 544 17.36 5.03 -4.60
CA HIS A 544 17.23 3.95 -5.60
C HIS A 544 15.79 3.56 -5.89
N GLY A 545 15.60 2.99 -7.07
CA GLY A 545 14.37 2.32 -7.48
C GLY A 545 14.70 1.20 -8.44
N GLU A 546 14.05 0.06 -8.26
CA GLU A 546 14.31 -1.11 -9.08
C GLU A 546 13.04 -1.89 -9.42
N ALA A 547 13.09 -2.56 -10.57
CA ALA A 547 12.07 -3.52 -10.96
C ALA A 547 12.73 -4.66 -11.74
N ILE A 548 12.15 -5.85 -11.62
CA ILE A 548 12.65 -7.08 -12.23
C ILE A 548 11.52 -7.85 -12.91
N SER A 549 11.86 -8.58 -13.97
CA SER A 549 10.97 -9.58 -14.57
C SER A 549 10.59 -10.67 -13.56
N LYS A 550 9.37 -11.18 -13.67
CA LYS A 550 8.93 -12.32 -12.85
C LYS A 550 9.82 -13.55 -13.06
N PRO A 551 10.16 -14.32 -12.01
CA PRO A 551 10.87 -15.59 -12.12
C PRO A 551 10.16 -16.58 -13.05
N LYS A 552 10.93 -17.44 -13.69
CA LYS A 552 10.40 -18.49 -14.55
C LYS A 552 9.56 -19.48 -13.73
N GLY A 553 8.28 -19.63 -14.08
CA GLY A 553 7.36 -20.58 -13.45
C GLY A 553 6.44 -19.99 -12.38
N GLU A 554 6.55 -18.69 -12.07
CA GLU A 554 5.53 -18.03 -11.26
C GLU A 554 4.22 -17.85 -12.04
N PRO A 555 3.05 -17.97 -11.37
CA PRO A 555 1.76 -17.79 -12.01
C PRO A 555 1.50 -16.34 -12.43
N GLY A 556 0.78 -16.17 -13.53
CA GLY A 556 0.38 -14.88 -14.10
C GLY A 556 1.21 -14.45 -15.30
N ASP A 557 0.77 -13.37 -15.95
CA ASP A 557 1.39 -12.92 -17.20
C ASP A 557 2.83 -12.42 -16.97
N PRO A 558 3.76 -12.75 -17.88
CA PRO A 558 5.12 -12.24 -17.84
C PRO A 558 5.09 -10.72 -17.99
N LEU A 559 5.76 -10.02 -17.07
CA LEU A 559 5.85 -8.57 -17.14
C LEU A 559 6.55 -8.17 -18.44
N VAL A 560 6.01 -7.20 -19.17
CA VAL A 560 6.62 -6.71 -20.41
C VAL A 560 7.80 -5.80 -20.05
N PRO A 561 8.92 -5.77 -20.80
CA PRO A 561 10.06 -4.90 -20.46
C PRO A 561 9.69 -3.41 -20.33
N GLU A 562 8.74 -2.89 -21.12
CA GLU A 562 8.27 -1.52 -20.97
C GLU A 562 7.63 -1.26 -19.59
N ASP A 563 6.91 -2.25 -19.05
CA ASP A 563 6.33 -2.16 -17.71
C ASP A 563 7.39 -2.24 -16.62
N VAL A 564 8.42 -3.11 -16.78
CA VAL A 564 9.58 -3.15 -15.86
C VAL A 564 10.27 -1.79 -15.82
N GLY A 565 10.51 -1.17 -16.99
CA GLY A 565 11.10 0.16 -17.08
C GLY A 565 10.26 1.23 -16.40
N SER A 566 8.94 1.19 -16.60
CA SER A 566 7.99 2.12 -15.99
C SER A 566 7.90 1.92 -14.47
N HIS A 567 7.87 0.69 -13.98
CA HIS A 567 7.81 0.39 -12.55
C HIS A 567 9.09 0.78 -11.82
N ALA A 568 10.28 0.55 -12.41
CA ALA A 568 11.54 0.99 -11.82
C ALA A 568 11.60 2.53 -11.69
N ALA A 569 11.14 3.26 -12.71
CA ALA A 569 11.05 4.71 -12.67
C ALA A 569 10.03 5.19 -11.61
N ALA A 570 8.87 4.54 -11.54
CA ALA A 570 7.85 4.84 -10.53
C ALA A 570 8.37 4.60 -9.11
N ALA A 571 9.06 3.48 -8.86
CA ALA A 571 9.65 3.16 -7.57
C ALA A 571 10.70 4.21 -7.14
N LEU A 572 11.56 4.65 -8.08
CA LEU A 572 12.53 5.71 -7.80
C LEU A 572 11.83 7.03 -7.44
N LEU A 573 10.80 7.42 -8.20
CA LEU A 573 10.03 8.64 -7.92
C LEU A 573 9.29 8.56 -6.59
N GLU A 574 8.81 7.38 -6.20
CA GLU A 574 8.18 7.14 -4.91
C GLU A 574 9.18 7.31 -3.75
N GLU A 575 10.38 6.74 -3.85
CA GLU A 575 11.43 6.90 -2.83
C GLU A 575 11.86 8.37 -2.70
N ILE A 576 12.03 9.08 -3.81
CA ILE A 576 12.30 10.54 -3.79
C ILE A 576 11.14 11.29 -3.12
N TYR A 577 9.89 10.89 -3.39
CA TYR A 577 8.71 11.54 -2.83
C TYR A 577 8.53 11.31 -1.33
N ARG A 578 8.98 10.17 -0.78
CA ARG A 578 8.86 9.88 0.66
C ARG A 578 9.68 10.84 1.53
N VAL A 579 10.49 11.73 0.93
CA VAL A 579 11.31 12.78 1.59
C VAL A 579 11.97 12.23 2.86
N CYS A 580 12.64 11.10 2.75
CA CYS A 580 13.57 10.69 3.79
C CYS A 580 14.97 11.16 3.39
N PHE A 581 15.77 11.60 4.37
CA PHE A 581 17.16 12.05 4.14
C PHE A 581 18.05 10.92 3.61
N MET A 582 17.55 9.68 3.62
CA MET A 582 18.21 8.47 3.15
C MET A 582 17.18 7.50 2.58
N ASP A 583 17.61 6.64 1.65
CA ASP A 583 16.84 5.46 1.27
C ASP A 583 16.47 4.64 2.50
N LEU A 584 15.22 4.16 2.56
CA LEU A 584 14.66 3.38 3.68
C LEU A 584 15.55 2.17 4.04
N PHE A 585 16.18 1.58 3.04
CA PHE A 585 17.07 0.43 3.19
C PHE A 585 18.50 0.80 3.61
N CYS A 586 18.95 2.04 3.36
CA CYS A 586 20.30 2.48 3.72
C CYS A 586 20.39 2.96 5.18
N GLY A 587 19.26 3.27 5.83
CA GLY A 587 19.22 3.71 7.24
C GLY A 587 19.93 2.74 8.19
N ALA A 588 19.79 1.43 7.95
CA ALA A 588 20.40 0.37 8.76
C ALA A 588 21.93 0.46 8.86
N ILE A 589 22.63 0.96 7.82
CA ILE A 589 24.09 1.16 7.87
C ILE A 589 24.45 2.31 8.78
N CYS A 590 23.74 3.44 8.65
CA CYS A 590 24.02 4.60 9.49
C CYS A 590 23.77 4.28 10.95
N ASP A 591 22.65 3.63 11.27
CA ASP A 591 22.36 3.19 12.64
C ASP A 591 23.40 2.19 13.15
N GLY A 592 23.80 1.22 12.31
CA GLY A 592 24.87 0.25 12.59
C GLY A 592 26.21 0.87 12.96
N VAL A 593 26.74 1.71 12.07
CA VAL A 593 28.06 2.33 12.21
C VAL A 593 28.04 3.39 13.32
N GLN A 594 27.00 4.23 13.39
CA GLN A 594 26.86 5.26 14.41
C GLN A 594 26.68 4.66 15.81
N PHE A 595 25.95 3.55 15.94
CA PHE A 595 25.79 2.85 17.21
C PHE A 595 27.14 2.43 17.80
N LYS A 596 28.02 1.84 16.99
CA LYS A 596 29.35 1.43 17.46
C LYS A 596 30.30 2.61 17.70
N ILE A 597 30.23 3.68 16.89
CA ILE A 597 30.96 4.93 17.14
C ILE A 597 30.56 5.52 18.51
N ASN A 598 29.26 5.65 18.77
CA ASN A 598 28.75 6.19 20.03
C ASN A 598 29.17 5.33 21.24
N MET A 599 29.27 4.01 21.07
CA MET A 599 29.68 3.09 22.13
C MET A 599 31.20 3.10 22.40
N ILE A 600 32.02 3.47 21.41
CA ILE A 600 33.48 3.62 21.55
C ILE A 600 33.85 4.96 22.20
N GLY A 601 32.95 5.95 22.20
CA GLY A 601 33.17 7.25 22.86
C GLY A 601 34.20 8.12 22.14
N VAL A 602 34.07 8.27 20.81
CA VAL A 602 34.87 9.21 20.00
C VAL A 602 34.22 10.59 19.98
#